data_AF-A0A841N3C9-F1
#
_entry.id   AF-A0A841N3C9-F1
#
_cell.length_a   1.000
_cell.length_b   1.000
_cell.length_c   1.000
_cell.angle_alpha   90.00
_cell.angle_beta   90.00
_cell.angle_gamma   90.00
#
_symmetry.space_group_name_H-M   'P 1'
#
loop_
_entity.id
_entity.type
_entity.pdbx_description
1 polymer ?
#
loop_
_entity_poly.entity_id
_entity_poly.type
_entity_poly.pdbx_seq_one_letter_code
_entity_poly.pdbx_strand_id
1 'polypeptide(L)'
;MNFNNRILNQKVSILFIDDFNISDWDDLSQVKNIYKSLFLKGDTLFFSFRREENLTDGEELKKLRAKILDTFNNEGEYIILRQLDDTRFDSIARIVINDNTYNFLFDIWKYFYSCTFFVPSKDLTLSDYGNFQKKNRFEDKANEKLLDHHFADVTCIKGLGGDNMIISYNSDYELPKF
;
A
#
# COMPACT_ATOMS: atom_id res chain seq x y z
N MET A 1 -7.78 -12.80 12.88
CA MET A 1 -8.06 -12.20 11.56
C MET A 1 -9.48 -12.48 11.11
N ASN A 2 -10.29 -11.44 10.85
CA ASN A 2 -11.65 -11.59 10.31
C ASN A 2 -11.78 -10.92 8.93
N PHE A 3 -12.70 -11.42 8.11
CA PHE A 3 -12.92 -10.98 6.73
C PHE A 3 -14.35 -10.45 6.58
N ASN A 4 -14.48 -9.18 6.19
CA ASN A 4 -15.74 -8.46 6.14
C ASN A 4 -15.93 -7.80 4.77
N ASN A 5 -16.77 -8.37 3.91
CA ASN A 5 -17.09 -7.82 2.60
C ASN A 5 -18.12 -6.68 2.70
N ARG A 6 -17.88 -5.60 1.96
CA ARG A 6 -18.80 -4.46 1.81
C ARG A 6 -18.78 -3.96 0.37
N ILE A 7 -19.94 -3.63 -0.18
CA ILE A 7 -20.04 -2.93 -1.45
C ILE A 7 -20.01 -1.44 -1.14
N LEU A 8 -19.04 -0.71 -1.71
CA LEU A 8 -18.95 0.73 -1.51
C LEU A 8 -19.87 1.47 -2.48
N ASN A 9 -19.82 1.08 -3.75
CA ASN A 9 -20.70 1.56 -4.81
C ASN A 9 -20.87 0.48 -5.90
N GLN A 10 -21.60 0.76 -7.00
CA GLN A 10 -21.86 -0.23 -8.05
C GLN A 10 -20.60 -0.80 -8.71
N LYS A 11 -19.50 -0.03 -8.75
CA LYS A 11 -18.25 -0.37 -9.44
C LYS A 11 -17.14 -0.84 -8.53
N VAL A 12 -17.19 -0.49 -7.24
CA VAL A 12 -16.11 -0.77 -6.29
C VAL A 12 -16.64 -1.56 -5.10
N SER A 13 -15.98 -2.70 -4.88
CA SER A 13 -16.17 -3.56 -3.71
C SER A 13 -14.98 -3.43 -2.75
N ILE A 14 -15.24 -3.67 -1.47
CA ILE A 14 -14.24 -3.62 -0.41
C ILE A 14 -14.27 -4.94 0.36
N LEU A 15 -13.10 -5.52 0.58
CA LEU A 15 -12.86 -6.53 1.58
C LEU A 15 -12.06 -5.90 2.73
N PHE A 16 -12.67 -5.84 3.91
CA PHE A 16 -12.02 -5.39 5.13
C PHE A 16 -11.45 -6.60 5.88
N ILE A 17 -10.16 -6.55 6.19
CA ILE A 17 -9.46 -7.58 6.94
C ILE A 17 -8.96 -6.93 8.22
N ASP A 18 -9.44 -7.38 9.37
CA ASP A 18 -9.11 -6.81 10.67
C ASP A 18 -8.67 -7.88 11.67
N ASP A 19 -8.34 -7.41 12.87
CA ASP A 19 -7.99 -8.25 14.00
C ASP A 19 -6.77 -9.13 13.69
N PHE A 20 -5.72 -8.50 13.15
CA PHE A 20 -4.41 -9.13 12.98
C PHE A 20 -3.30 -8.29 13.62
N ASN A 21 -2.27 -8.97 14.11
CA ASN A 21 -1.08 -8.39 14.68
C ASN A 21 0.14 -8.74 13.84
N ILE A 22 0.74 -7.76 13.16
CA ILE A 22 1.96 -7.96 12.36
C ILE A 22 3.20 -8.35 13.18
N SER A 23 3.12 -8.34 14.50
CA SER A 23 4.15 -8.83 15.41
C SER A 23 3.94 -10.31 15.79
N ASP A 24 2.73 -10.84 15.56
CA ASP A 24 2.43 -12.25 15.67
C ASP A 24 2.82 -12.99 14.38
N TRP A 25 3.43 -14.16 14.53
CA TRP A 25 3.98 -14.89 13.39
C TRP A 25 2.89 -15.51 12.50
N ASP A 26 1.79 -16.01 13.09
CA ASP A 26 0.71 -16.64 12.35
C ASP A 26 -0.03 -15.59 11.51
N ASP A 27 -0.38 -14.46 12.12
CA ASP A 27 -1.00 -13.33 11.41
C ASP A 27 -0.09 -12.78 10.31
N LEU A 28 1.20 -12.57 10.60
CA LEU A 28 2.17 -12.13 9.61
C LEU A 28 2.28 -13.10 8.43
N SER A 29 2.26 -14.41 8.69
CA SER A 29 2.28 -15.45 7.65
C SER A 29 1.02 -15.41 6.78
N GLN A 30 -0.15 -15.23 7.38
CA GLN A 30 -1.41 -15.08 6.66
C GLN A 30 -1.44 -13.82 5.78
N VAL A 31 -1.03 -12.67 6.33
CA VAL A 31 -0.94 -11.42 5.54
C VAL A 31 0.04 -11.57 4.38
N LYS A 32 1.18 -12.26 4.57
CA LYS A 32 2.11 -12.58 3.48
C LYS A 32 1.46 -13.41 2.38
N ASN A 33 0.65 -14.40 2.74
CA ASN A 33 -0.04 -15.23 1.76
C ASN A 33 -1.05 -14.41 0.96
N ILE A 34 -1.78 -13.49 1.61
CA ILE A 34 -2.68 -12.56 0.92
C ILE A 34 -1.89 -11.71 -0.10
N TYR A 35 -0.76 -11.13 0.30
CA TYR A 35 0.07 -10.35 -0.64
C TYR A 35 0.60 -11.19 -1.80
N LYS A 36 1.04 -12.42 -1.56
CA LYS A 36 1.50 -13.33 -2.62
C LYS A 36 0.41 -13.73 -3.59
N SER A 37 -0.83 -13.86 -3.10
CA SER A 37 -2.00 -14.14 -3.94
C SER A 37 -2.41 -12.95 -4.79
N LEU A 38 -2.23 -11.72 -4.28
CA LEU A 38 -2.60 -10.49 -4.98
C LEU A 38 -1.52 -9.95 -5.91
N PHE A 39 -0.24 -10.15 -5.59
CA PHE A 39 0.87 -9.49 -6.24
C PHE A 39 1.95 -10.49 -6.64
N LEU A 40 2.15 -10.66 -7.95
CA LEU A 40 3.04 -11.67 -8.50
C LEU A 40 4.48 -11.13 -8.65
N LYS A 41 5.44 -12.05 -8.57
CA LYS A 41 6.85 -11.74 -8.79
C LYS A 41 7.07 -11.24 -10.22
N GLY A 42 7.84 -10.16 -10.37
CA GLY A 42 8.11 -9.51 -11.64
C GLY A 42 7.16 -8.34 -11.97
N ASP A 43 6.00 -8.25 -11.31
CA ASP A 43 5.11 -7.10 -11.44
C ASP A 43 5.73 -5.86 -10.79
N THR A 44 5.30 -4.67 -11.23
CA THR A 44 5.71 -3.40 -10.61
C THR A 44 4.65 -2.96 -9.61
N LEU A 45 5.01 -2.87 -8.34
CA LEU A 45 4.14 -2.39 -7.28
C LEU A 45 4.31 -0.88 -7.11
N PHE A 46 3.20 -0.15 -7.17
CA PHE A 46 3.13 1.29 -6.94
C PHE A 46 2.64 1.58 -5.54
N PHE A 47 3.10 2.68 -4.97
CA PHE A 47 2.79 3.09 -3.61
C PHE A 47 2.41 4.56 -3.50
N SER A 48 1.52 4.86 -2.58
CA SER A 48 1.34 6.20 -2.02
C SER A 48 1.44 6.14 -0.50
N PHE A 49 2.27 7.02 0.06
CA PHE A 49 2.53 7.09 1.48
C PHE A 49 2.19 8.46 2.04
N ARG A 50 1.82 8.47 3.32
CA ARG A 50 1.55 9.69 4.05
C ARG A 50 2.05 9.56 5.49
N ARG A 51 2.88 10.53 5.87
CA ARG A 51 3.44 10.78 7.21
C ARG A 51 4.26 9.61 7.78
N GLU A 52 5.20 9.95 8.64
CA GLU A 52 5.83 9.00 9.55
C GLU A 52 4.81 8.52 10.60
N GLU A 53 4.85 7.24 10.95
CA GLU A 53 4.07 6.64 12.02
C GLU A 53 4.48 7.24 13.37
N ASN A 54 3.52 7.46 14.26
CA ASN A 54 3.78 8.10 15.56
C ASN A 54 3.65 7.14 16.75
N LEU A 55 3.24 5.89 16.52
CA LEU A 55 3.12 4.85 17.54
C LEU A 55 4.38 3.97 17.67
N THR A 56 5.26 4.01 16.67
CA THR A 56 6.50 3.25 16.64
C THR A 56 7.62 3.98 17.41
N ASP A 57 8.52 3.24 18.05
CA ASP A 57 9.66 3.82 18.76
C ASP A 57 10.55 4.68 17.83
N GLY A 58 11.05 5.81 18.32
CA GLY A 58 11.81 6.77 17.50
C GLY A 58 13.12 6.22 16.93
N GLU A 59 13.81 5.33 17.64
CA GLU A 59 15.02 4.68 17.12
C GLU A 59 14.68 3.58 16.12
N GLU A 60 13.56 2.88 16.31
CA GLU A 60 13.02 1.95 15.31
C GLU A 60 12.61 2.68 14.03
N LEU A 61 11.92 3.82 14.14
CA LEU A 61 11.53 4.66 13.00
C LEU A 61 12.73 5.12 12.18
N LYS A 62 13.82 5.56 12.83
CA LYS A 62 15.06 5.95 12.13
C LYS A 62 15.66 4.78 11.33
N LYS A 63 15.70 3.58 11.92
CA LYS A 63 16.21 2.37 11.25
C LYS A 63 15.34 1.98 10.07
N LEU A 64 14.01 1.99 10.25
CA LEU A 64 13.05 1.70 9.20
C LEU A 64 13.17 2.72 8.06
N ARG A 65 13.25 4.01 8.37
CA ARG A 65 13.42 5.08 7.37
C ARG A 65 14.65 4.84 6.49
N ALA A 66 15.81 4.59 7.09
CA ALA A 66 17.04 4.34 6.36
C ALA A 66 16.89 3.11 5.45
N LYS A 67 16.42 1.99 6.01
CA LYS A 67 16.19 0.75 5.27
C LYS A 67 15.24 0.95 4.09
N ILE A 68 14.11 1.63 4.30
CA ILE A 68 13.08 1.86 3.28
C ILE A 68 13.60 2.72 2.14
N LEU A 69 14.26 3.83 2.47
CA LEU A 69 14.82 4.72 1.45
C LEU A 69 15.95 4.04 0.67
N ASP A 70 16.82 3.28 1.34
CA ASP A 70 17.87 2.50 0.68
C ASP A 70 17.28 1.45 -0.27
N THR A 71 16.23 0.74 0.14
CA THR A 71 15.55 -0.22 -0.74
C THR A 71 14.98 0.47 -1.98
N PHE A 72 14.27 1.59 -1.82
CA PHE A 72 13.75 2.30 -3.00
C PHE A 72 14.85 2.89 -3.89
N ASN A 73 15.95 3.39 -3.33
CA ASN A 73 17.05 3.93 -4.11
C ASN A 73 17.79 2.85 -4.92
N ASN A 74 17.84 1.62 -4.41
CA ASN A 74 18.57 0.52 -5.04
C ASN A 74 17.69 -0.32 -5.99
N GLU A 75 16.41 -0.48 -5.68
CA GLU A 75 15.53 -1.46 -6.34
C GLU A 75 14.31 -0.83 -7.03
N GLY A 76 14.11 0.49 -6.88
CA GLY A 76 12.91 1.16 -7.36
C GLY A 76 13.07 2.66 -7.55
N GLU A 77 12.01 3.40 -7.25
CA GLU A 77 11.99 4.85 -7.28
C GLU A 77 11.13 5.39 -6.12
N TYR A 78 11.54 6.49 -5.51
CA TYR A 78 10.82 7.16 -4.44
C TYR A 78 10.82 8.68 -4.65
N ILE A 79 9.64 9.31 -4.58
CA ILE A 79 9.47 10.74 -4.81
C ILE A 79 8.60 11.33 -3.71
N ILE A 80 9.13 12.37 -3.04
CA ILE A 80 8.34 13.22 -2.15
C ILE A 80 7.59 14.23 -3.02
N LEU A 81 6.27 14.23 -2.93
CA LEU A 81 5.41 15.12 -3.70
C LEU A 81 5.04 16.39 -2.93
N ARG A 82 4.96 16.29 -1.61
CA ARG A 82 4.68 17.39 -0.68
C ARG A 82 5.35 17.12 0.65
N GLN A 83 5.97 18.14 1.23
CA GLN A 83 6.58 18.07 2.56
C GLN A 83 6.19 19.31 3.37
N LEU A 84 5.68 19.10 4.58
CA LEU A 84 5.44 20.15 5.57
C LEU A 84 6.60 20.23 6.58
N ASP A 85 7.10 19.07 7.00
CA ASP A 85 8.32 18.88 7.78
C ASP A 85 8.84 17.44 7.62
N ASP A 86 9.77 17.03 8.47
CA ASP A 86 10.45 15.72 8.38
C ASP A 86 9.55 14.52 8.67
N THR A 87 8.41 14.70 9.36
CA THR A 87 7.47 13.62 9.71
C THR A 87 6.15 13.75 8.98
N ARG A 88 5.83 14.92 8.42
CA ARG A 88 4.59 15.21 7.70
C ARG A 88 4.86 15.48 6.23
N PHE A 89 4.71 14.44 5.43
CA PHE A 89 4.91 14.47 3.98
C PHE A 89 3.95 13.50 3.28
N ASP A 90 3.76 13.73 1.99
CA ASP A 90 3.10 12.80 1.08
C ASP A 90 4.11 12.40 -0.01
N SER A 91 4.26 11.10 -0.24
CA SER A 91 5.21 10.55 -1.21
C SER A 91 4.59 9.41 -2.02
N ILE A 92 5.25 9.09 -3.12
CA ILE A 92 4.94 7.93 -3.96
C ILE A 92 6.21 7.15 -4.23
N ALA A 93 6.05 5.87 -4.55
CA ALA A 93 7.16 5.02 -4.94
C ALA A 93 6.73 3.93 -5.91
N ARG A 94 7.70 3.26 -6.51
CA ARG A 94 7.49 1.97 -7.17
C ARG A 94 8.67 1.04 -6.97
N ILE A 95 8.42 -0.27 -7.02
CA ILE A 95 9.44 -1.32 -6.99
C ILE A 95 9.00 -2.50 -7.85
N VAL A 96 9.95 -3.25 -8.41
CA VAL A 96 9.66 -4.55 -9.04
C VAL A 96 9.60 -5.63 -7.95
N ILE A 97 8.54 -6.43 -7.95
CA ILE A 97 8.32 -7.44 -6.91
C ILE A 97 9.34 -8.57 -7.04
N ASN A 98 10.05 -8.82 -5.94
CA ASN A 98 11.01 -9.88 -5.74
C ASN A 98 10.73 -10.64 -4.42
N ASP A 99 11.58 -11.60 -4.08
CA ASP A 99 11.34 -12.47 -2.91
C ASP A 99 11.39 -11.71 -1.57
N ASN A 100 12.08 -10.57 -1.54
CA ASN A 100 12.19 -9.72 -0.35
C ASN A 100 11.04 -8.73 -0.22
N THR A 101 10.32 -8.43 -1.32
CA THR A 101 9.26 -7.41 -1.34
C THR A 101 8.17 -7.68 -0.31
N TYR A 102 7.75 -8.93 -0.12
CA TYR A 102 6.71 -9.24 0.86
C TYR A 102 7.13 -8.95 2.30
N ASN A 103 8.39 -9.15 2.66
CA ASN A 103 8.91 -8.74 3.97
C ASN A 103 9.00 -7.21 4.07
N PHE A 104 9.42 -6.57 2.97
CA PHE A 104 9.56 -5.13 2.88
C PHE A 104 8.23 -4.39 3.06
N LEU A 105 7.11 -4.96 2.60
CA LEU A 105 5.77 -4.43 2.84
C LEU A 105 5.46 -4.25 4.33
N PHE A 106 6.01 -5.09 5.22
CA PHE A 106 5.82 -4.92 6.67
C PHE A 106 6.69 -3.80 7.25
N ASP A 107 7.89 -3.58 6.72
CA ASP A 107 8.70 -2.41 7.12
C ASP A 107 7.96 -1.12 6.76
N ILE A 108 7.43 -1.05 5.53
CA ILE A 108 6.56 0.04 5.06
C ILE A 108 5.35 0.21 5.98
N TRP A 109 4.69 -0.90 6.32
CA TRP A 109 3.50 -0.92 7.17
C TRP A 109 3.76 -0.35 8.57
N LYS A 110 4.93 -0.64 9.15
CA LYS A 110 5.35 -0.14 10.47
C LYS A 110 5.79 1.33 10.45
N TYR A 111 6.29 1.80 9.32
CA TYR A 111 6.90 3.13 9.21
C TYR A 111 5.93 4.22 8.78
N PHE A 112 5.05 3.96 7.81
CA PHE A 112 4.14 5.00 7.31
C PHE A 112 2.81 4.96 8.02
N TYR A 113 2.32 6.13 8.46
CA TYR A 113 1.00 6.24 9.09
C TYR A 113 -0.12 5.76 8.16
N SER A 114 -0.01 6.09 6.86
CA SER A 114 -0.94 5.62 5.83
C SER A 114 -0.16 5.16 4.60
N CYS A 115 -0.57 4.03 4.05
CA CYS A 115 0.05 3.41 2.89
C CYS A 115 -1.01 2.78 1.99
N THR A 116 -0.97 3.12 0.70
CA THR A 116 -1.72 2.46 -0.37
C THR A 116 -0.73 1.79 -1.32
N PHE A 117 -1.03 0.59 -1.80
CA PHE A 117 -0.24 -0.06 -2.84
C PHE A 117 -1.06 -0.95 -3.77
N PHE A 118 -0.58 -1.08 -5.01
CA PHE A 118 -1.27 -1.78 -6.09
C PHE A 118 -0.32 -2.08 -7.25
N VAL A 119 -0.69 -3.06 -8.08
CA VAL A 119 -0.06 -3.30 -9.38
C VAL A 119 -0.92 -2.61 -10.44
N PRO A 120 -0.36 -1.81 -11.35
CA PRO A 120 -1.15 -1.11 -12.33
C PRO A 120 -1.67 -2.06 -13.42
N SER A 121 -2.91 -1.87 -13.87
CA SER A 121 -3.55 -2.69 -14.92
C SER A 121 -3.19 -2.25 -16.35
N LYS A 122 -2.40 -1.19 -16.48
CA LYS A 122 -1.88 -0.65 -17.75
C LYS A 122 -0.49 -0.06 -17.53
N ASP A 123 0.18 0.27 -18.62
CA ASP A 123 1.43 1.02 -18.58
C ASP A 123 1.20 2.37 -17.87
N LEU A 124 1.67 2.44 -16.63
CA LEU A 124 1.60 3.61 -15.76
C LEU A 124 3.00 3.99 -15.35
N THR A 125 3.41 5.24 -15.59
CA THR A 125 4.68 5.73 -15.08
C THR A 125 4.52 6.33 -13.68
N LEU A 126 5.63 6.42 -12.93
CA LEU A 126 5.61 7.08 -11.62
C LEU A 126 5.23 8.57 -11.73
N SER A 127 5.58 9.22 -12.84
CA SER A 127 5.20 10.60 -13.14
C SER A 127 3.68 10.75 -13.33
N ASP A 128 3.06 9.86 -14.10
CA ASP A 128 1.61 9.84 -14.31
C ASP A 128 0.87 9.67 -12.98
N TYR A 129 1.35 8.73 -12.16
CA TYR A 129 0.79 8.50 -10.84
C TYR A 129 0.96 9.70 -9.90
N GLY A 130 2.11 10.37 -9.93
CA GLY A 130 2.34 11.61 -9.19
C GLY A 130 1.40 12.74 -9.61
N ASN A 131 1.11 12.86 -10.91
CA ASN A 131 0.13 13.82 -11.42
C ASN A 131 -1.29 13.48 -10.96
N PHE A 132 -1.66 12.20 -10.97
CA PHE A 132 -2.93 11.72 -10.43
C PHE A 132 -3.07 12.09 -8.93
N GLN A 133 -2.05 11.82 -8.12
CA GLN A 133 -2.07 12.12 -6.69
C GLN A 133 -2.20 13.62 -6.40
N LYS A 134 -1.44 14.45 -7.12
CA LYS A 134 -1.54 15.92 -7.02
C LYS A 134 -2.93 16.44 -7.42
N LYS A 135 -3.48 15.94 -8.54
CA LYS A 135 -4.82 16.33 -9.03
C LYS A 135 -5.91 15.97 -8.01
N ASN A 136 -5.78 14.81 -7.36
CA ASN A 136 -6.72 14.33 -6.36
C ASN A 136 -6.43 14.80 -4.94
N ARG A 137 -5.36 15.58 -4.73
CA ARG A 137 -4.93 16.08 -3.41
C ARG A 137 -4.73 14.97 -2.37
N PHE A 138 -4.38 13.76 -2.82
CA PHE A 138 -4.29 12.56 -1.96
C PHE A 138 -5.60 12.31 -1.17
N GLU A 139 -6.73 12.66 -1.78
CA GLU A 139 -8.08 12.40 -1.29
C GLU A 139 -8.76 11.47 -2.29
N ASP A 140 -8.46 10.18 -2.14
CA ASP A 140 -9.10 9.09 -2.87
C ASP A 140 -9.62 8.06 -1.86
N LYS A 141 -10.89 8.19 -1.50
CA LYS A 141 -11.50 7.35 -0.46
C LYS A 141 -11.55 5.92 -1.00
N ALA A 142 -10.97 4.99 -0.25
CA ALA A 142 -10.90 3.58 -0.63
C ALA A 142 -10.34 3.35 -2.06
N ASN A 143 -9.54 4.29 -2.60
CA ASN A 143 -9.00 4.26 -3.96
C ASN A 143 -10.05 4.17 -5.08
N GLU A 144 -11.28 4.65 -4.86
CA GLU A 144 -12.35 4.62 -5.85
C GLU A 144 -11.93 5.25 -7.18
N LYS A 145 -11.27 6.41 -7.16
CA LYS A 145 -10.90 7.13 -8.39
C LYS A 145 -9.79 6.39 -9.12
N LEU A 146 -8.85 5.78 -8.40
CA LEU A 146 -7.77 4.98 -8.98
C LEU A 146 -8.34 3.79 -9.76
N LEU A 147 -9.31 3.09 -9.14
CA LEU A 147 -10.06 1.99 -9.74
C LEU A 147 -10.92 2.44 -10.92
N ASP A 148 -11.69 3.51 -10.77
CA ASP A 148 -12.57 4.08 -11.82
C ASP A 148 -11.79 4.57 -13.06
N HIS A 149 -10.54 5.00 -12.90
CA HIS A 149 -9.67 5.39 -14.03
C HIS A 149 -8.91 4.19 -14.64
N HIS A 150 -9.22 2.97 -14.20
CA HIS A 150 -8.55 1.73 -14.60
C HIS A 150 -7.03 1.89 -14.51
N PHE A 151 -6.56 2.43 -13.38
CA PHE A 151 -5.14 2.37 -13.05
C PHE A 151 -4.76 1.06 -12.40
N ALA A 152 -5.71 0.42 -11.72
CA ALA A 152 -5.56 -0.90 -11.10
C ALA A 152 -6.92 -1.60 -11.09
N ASP A 153 -6.90 -2.91 -10.92
CA ASP A 153 -8.11 -3.71 -10.69
C ASP A 153 -8.32 -4.00 -9.20
N VAL A 154 -7.23 -4.00 -8.43
CA VAL A 154 -7.21 -4.22 -6.99
C VAL A 154 -6.17 -3.31 -6.34
N THR A 155 -6.47 -2.81 -5.15
CA THR A 155 -5.58 -2.00 -4.33
C THR A 155 -5.64 -2.44 -2.87
N CYS A 156 -4.53 -2.30 -2.16
CA CYS A 156 -4.45 -2.52 -0.72
C CYS A 156 -4.20 -1.19 -0.01
N ILE A 157 -4.86 -0.99 1.12
CA ILE A 157 -4.73 0.19 1.98
C ILE A 157 -4.48 -0.29 3.40
N LYS A 158 -3.43 0.23 4.03
CA LYS A 158 -3.23 0.13 5.48
C LYS A 158 -4.30 0.99 6.16
N GLY A 159 -5.11 0.39 7.03
CA GLY A 159 -6.02 1.19 7.84
C GLY A 159 -5.35 1.76 9.11
N LEU A 160 -6.09 2.57 9.83
CA LEU A 160 -5.59 3.38 10.95
C LEU A 160 -5.09 2.48 12.08
N GLY A 161 -3.87 2.73 12.58
CA GLY A 161 -3.26 1.92 13.64
C GLY A 161 -2.52 0.68 13.13
N GLY A 162 -2.73 0.29 11.88
CA GLY A 162 -1.99 -0.81 11.25
C GLY A 162 -2.42 -2.22 11.67
N ASP A 163 -3.57 -2.35 12.31
CA ASP A 163 -4.19 -3.63 12.73
C ASP A 163 -5.25 -4.14 11.73
N ASN A 164 -5.40 -3.45 10.60
CA ASN A 164 -6.36 -3.76 9.56
C ASN A 164 -5.86 -3.39 8.16
N MET A 165 -6.38 -4.11 7.17
CA MET A 165 -6.13 -3.93 5.76
C MET A 165 -7.45 -3.79 5.03
N ILE A 166 -7.51 -2.85 4.10
CA ILE A 166 -8.64 -2.65 3.20
C ILE A 166 -8.18 -3.05 1.81
N ILE A 167 -8.83 -4.06 1.22
CA ILE A 167 -8.66 -4.40 -0.19
C ILE A 167 -9.84 -3.80 -0.94
N SER A 168 -9.57 -2.82 -1.81
CA SER A 168 -10.58 -2.27 -2.71
C SER A 168 -10.34 -2.80 -4.11
N TYR A 169 -11.41 -3.23 -4.79
CA TYR A 169 -11.32 -3.84 -6.11
C TYR A 169 -12.52 -3.49 -6.97
N ASN A 170 -12.34 -3.53 -8.29
CA ASN A 170 -13.45 -3.39 -9.23
C ASN A 170 -14.45 -4.53 -9.02
N SER A 171 -15.75 -4.26 -9.07
CA SER A 171 -16.80 -5.25 -8.78
C SER A 171 -16.82 -6.45 -9.73
N ASP A 172 -16.18 -6.34 -10.90
CA ASP A 172 -15.98 -7.40 -11.88
C ASP A 172 -14.64 -8.14 -11.73
N TYR A 173 -13.78 -7.72 -10.81
CA TYR A 173 -12.54 -8.42 -10.46
C TYR A 173 -12.82 -9.57 -9.48
N GLU A 174 -12.38 -10.78 -9.84
CA GLU A 174 -12.45 -11.94 -8.97
C GLU A 174 -11.23 -11.97 -8.04
N LEU A 175 -11.45 -11.68 -6.75
CA LEU A 175 -10.40 -11.82 -5.74
C LEU A 175 -9.90 -13.27 -5.67
N PRO A 176 -8.58 -13.49 -5.55
CA PRO A 176 -8.05 -14.83 -5.35
C PRO A 176 -8.53 -15.40 -4.01
N LYS A 177 -8.47 -16.72 -3.87
CA LYS A 177 -8.69 -17.38 -2.58
C LYS A 177 -7.42 -17.25 -1.74
N PHE A 178 -7.56 -16.77 -0.52
CA PHE A 178 -6.49 -16.63 0.47
C PHE A 178 -6.78 -17.50 1.69
#